data_AF-A0A0D8BZ30-F1
#
_entry.id   AF-A0A0D8BZ30-F1
#
_cell.length_a   1.000
_cell.length_b   1.000
_cell.length_c   1.000
_cell.angle_alpha   90.00
_cell.angle_beta   90.00
_cell.angle_gamma   90.00
#
_symmetry.space_group_name_H-M   'P 1'
#
loop_
_entity.id
_entity.type
_entity.pdbx_description
1 polymer ?
#
loop_
_entity_poly.entity_id
_entity_poly.type
_entity_poly.pdbx_seq_one_letter_code
_entity_poly.pdbx_strand_id
1 'polypeptide(L)'
;MDRQLFAEKMWKSLLDELYEGKIVPTFKGRETFRVLSFSDEGIIVRLTSKEKGVFLSKKAMLNVIEKLMAHEDGVRQKMVAPDSRLKLGLFLLHPWTEKMERHEDGKRRPYLLLTDEARQQLASGE
;
A
#
# COMPACT_ATOMS: atom_id res chain seq x y z
N MET A 1 -11.34 -8.82 -14.93
CA MET A 1 -10.25 -7.99 -15.47
C MET A 1 -9.00 -8.84 -15.36
N ASP A 2 -8.03 -8.72 -16.27
CA ASP A 2 -6.75 -9.41 -16.08
C ASP A 2 -6.10 -8.93 -14.76
N ARG A 3 -5.59 -9.85 -13.95
CA ARG A 3 -4.93 -9.53 -12.68
C ARG A 3 -3.79 -8.54 -12.89
N GLN A 4 -3.05 -8.68 -13.99
CA GLN A 4 -1.99 -7.73 -14.33
C GLN A 4 -2.57 -6.34 -14.65
N LEU A 5 -3.67 -6.27 -15.40
CA LEU A 5 -4.34 -5.01 -15.71
C LEU A 5 -4.90 -4.31 -14.46
N PHE A 6 -5.50 -5.05 -13.53
CA PHE A 6 -5.94 -4.50 -12.24
C PHE A 6 -4.77 -3.92 -11.45
N ALA A 7 -3.67 -4.65 -11.37
CA ALA A 7 -2.49 -4.21 -10.64
C ALA A 7 -1.87 -2.94 -11.24
N GLU A 8 -1.78 -2.86 -12.56
CA GLU A 8 -1.32 -1.67 -13.28
C GLU A 8 -2.28 -0.48 -13.11
N LYS A 9 -3.60 -0.71 -13.16
CA LYS A 9 -4.61 0.34 -12.95
C LYS A 9 -4.53 0.89 -11.52
N MET A 10 -4.44 0.01 -10.53
CA MET A 10 -4.27 0.40 -9.13
C MET A 10 -2.94 1.11 -8.87
N TRP A 11 -1.85 0.70 -9.54
CA TRP A 11 -0.58 1.41 -9.46
C TRP A 11 -0.69 2.85 -9.99
N LYS A 12 -1.25 3.03 -11.19
CA LYS A 12 -1.43 4.36 -11.80
C LYS A 12 -2.31 5.25 -10.93
N SER A 13 -3.46 4.73 -10.49
CA SER A 13 -4.37 5.46 -9.62
C SER A 13 -3.74 5.80 -8.26
N LEU A 14 -2.82 4.98 -7.74
CA LEU A 14 -2.05 5.36 -6.55
C LEU A 14 -1.16 6.57 -6.82
N LEU A 15 -0.49 6.63 -7.97
CA LEU A 15 0.36 7.77 -8.30
C LEU A 15 -0.46 9.07 -8.41
N ASP A 16 -1.70 8.99 -8.90
CA ASP A 16 -2.62 10.14 -8.97
C ASP A 16 -2.99 10.70 -7.58
N GLU A 17 -2.93 9.87 -6.52
CA GLU A 17 -3.16 10.28 -5.13
C GLU A 17 -1.95 10.95 -4.47
N LEU A 18 -0.80 10.98 -5.14
CA LEU A 18 0.47 11.47 -4.60
C LEU A 18 0.82 12.87 -5.11
N TYR A 19 1.52 13.61 -4.26
CA TYR A 19 2.21 14.84 -4.62
C TYR A 19 3.49 14.95 -3.79
N GLU A 20 4.51 15.64 -4.32
CA GLU A 20 5.76 15.83 -3.61
C GLU A 20 5.53 16.62 -2.31
N GLY A 21 6.09 16.13 -1.21
CA GLY A 21 5.88 16.68 0.13
C GLY A 21 4.69 16.11 0.90
N LYS A 22 3.84 15.25 0.30
CA LYS A 22 2.74 14.59 1.01
C LYS A 22 3.26 13.82 2.23
N ILE A 23 2.66 14.06 3.40
CA ILE A 23 2.97 13.37 4.64
C ILE A 23 1.98 12.24 4.84
N VAL A 24 2.49 11.03 5.05
CA VAL A 24 1.72 9.80 5.14
C VAL A 24 2.09 9.07 6.43
N PRO A 25 1.11 8.62 7.24
CA PRO A 25 1.43 7.76 8.37
C PRO A 25 1.94 6.40 7.88
N THR A 26 2.93 5.84 8.56
CA THR A 26 3.24 4.42 8.43
C THR A 26 1.99 3.59 8.71
N PHE A 27 1.89 2.39 8.14
CA PHE A 27 0.69 1.54 8.30
C PHE A 27 0.28 1.27 9.78
N LYS A 28 1.27 1.22 10.68
CA LYS A 28 1.07 1.08 12.13
C LYS A 28 0.64 2.36 12.84
N GLY A 29 0.78 3.52 12.20
CA GLY A 29 0.46 4.84 12.74
C GLY A 29 1.46 5.37 13.77
N ARG A 30 2.63 4.74 13.95
CA ARG A 30 3.62 5.13 14.98
C ARG A 30 4.61 6.20 14.53
N GLU A 31 4.68 6.43 13.23
CA GLU A 31 5.62 7.33 12.59
C GLU A 31 5.01 7.79 11.27
N THR A 32 5.51 8.90 10.70
CA THR A 32 5.13 9.41 9.39
C THR A 32 6.32 9.38 8.42
N PHE A 33 6.04 9.45 7.13
CA PHE A 33 7.02 9.68 6.09
C PHE A 33 6.53 10.71 5.10
N ARG A 34 7.47 11.36 4.43
CA ARG A 34 7.23 12.33 3.37
C ARG A 34 7.51 11.68 2.02
N VAL A 35 6.64 11.89 1.04
CA VAL A 35 6.92 11.61 -0.37
C VAL A 35 7.90 12.65 -0.88
N LEU A 36 9.08 12.24 -1.35
CA LEU A 36 10.09 13.15 -1.89
C LEU A 36 9.91 13.34 -3.40
N SER A 37 9.68 12.24 -4.12
CA SER A 37 9.41 12.23 -5.55
C SER A 37 8.79 10.89 -5.94
N PHE A 38 8.14 10.84 -7.11
CA PHE A 38 7.57 9.61 -7.66
C PHE A 38 7.56 9.66 -9.18
N SER A 39 7.54 8.47 -9.79
CA SER A 39 7.46 8.25 -11.22
C SER A 39 6.81 6.89 -11.47
N ASP A 40 6.59 6.54 -12.74
CA ASP A 40 6.13 5.21 -13.12
C ASP A 40 7.02 4.09 -12.56
N GLU A 41 8.32 4.34 -12.37
CA GLU A 41 9.28 3.36 -11.87
C GLU A 41 9.26 3.16 -10.35
N GLY A 42 8.64 4.07 -9.60
CA GLY A 42 8.55 3.96 -8.14
C GLY A 42 8.47 5.29 -7.41
N ILE A 43 8.49 5.19 -6.07
CA ILE A 43 8.29 6.31 -5.15
C ILE A 43 9.50 6.41 -4.22
N ILE A 44 10.06 7.61 -4.08
CA ILE A 44 11.08 7.91 -3.06
C ILE A 44 10.36 8.54 -1.86
N VAL A 45 10.56 7.94 -0.69
CA VAL A 45 10.00 8.43 0.58
C VAL A 45 11.09 8.65 1.62
N ARG A 46 10.85 9.54 2.58
CA ARG A 46 11.74 9.73 3.74
C ARG A 46 10.94 9.69 5.02
N LEU A 47 11.31 8.79 5.93
CA LEU A 47 10.77 8.78 7.29
C LEU A 47 11.06 10.13 7.95
N THR A 48 10.09 10.72 8.63
CA THR A 48 10.29 12.04 9.26
C THR A 48 11.32 12.01 10.38
N SER A 49 11.56 10.85 11.00
CA SER A 49 12.62 10.68 12.00
C SER A 49 14.01 10.39 11.42
N LYS A 50 14.15 10.26 10.10
CA LYS A 50 15.41 9.86 9.45
C LYS A 50 15.78 10.79 8.30
N GLU A 51 17.08 10.94 8.11
CA GLU A 51 17.61 11.79 7.03
C GLU A 51 17.59 11.09 5.65
N LYS A 52 17.71 9.76 5.62
CA LYS A 52 17.89 9.00 4.38
C LYS A 52 16.57 8.64 3.70
N GLY A 53 16.48 8.94 2.40
CA GLY A 53 15.39 8.50 1.52
C GLY A 53 15.44 6.99 1.23
N VAL A 54 14.26 6.40 1.03
CA VAL A 54 14.02 5.01 0.68
C VAL A 54 13.31 4.99 -0.66
N PHE A 55 13.87 4.26 -1.63
CA PHE A 55 13.22 4.02 -2.92
C PHE A 55 12.35 2.76 -2.85
N LEU A 56 11.07 2.92 -3.22
CA LEU A 56 10.08 1.86 -3.33
C LEU A 56 9.78 1.66 -4.82
N SER A 57 10.46 0.70 -5.45
CA SER A 57 10.28 0.40 -6.87
C SER A 57 8.85 -0.03 -7.22
N LYS A 58 8.40 0.22 -8.45
CA LYS A 58 7.14 -0.27 -9.02
C LYS A 58 6.96 -1.77 -8.76
N LYS A 59 7.98 -2.59 -9.07
CA LYS A 59 7.95 -4.04 -8.82
C LYS A 59 7.61 -4.38 -7.37
N ALA A 60 8.21 -3.69 -6.40
CA ALA A 60 7.95 -3.92 -4.99
C ALA A 60 6.53 -3.49 -4.57
N MET A 61 5.96 -2.49 -5.24
CA MET A 61 4.58 -2.03 -5.03
C MET A 61 3.58 -3.00 -5.65
N LEU A 62 3.81 -3.46 -6.90
CA LEU A 62 3.00 -4.47 -7.57
C LEU A 62 2.94 -5.78 -6.77
N ASN A 63 4.06 -6.22 -6.19
CA ASN A 63 4.07 -7.40 -5.31
C ASN A 63 3.16 -7.26 -4.08
N VAL A 64 2.85 -6.05 -3.62
CA VAL A 64 1.87 -5.83 -2.54
C VAL A 64 0.45 -5.92 -3.10
N ILE A 65 0.20 -5.35 -4.28
CA ILE A 65 -1.10 -5.43 -4.95
C ILE A 65 -1.47 -6.88 -5.26
N GLU A 66 -0.54 -7.68 -5.78
CA GLU A 66 -0.74 -9.12 -6.02
C GLU A 66 -1.14 -9.86 -4.74
N LYS A 67 -0.52 -9.52 -3.60
CA LYS A 67 -0.89 -10.10 -2.31
C LYS A 67 -2.28 -9.65 -1.85
N LEU A 68 -2.63 -8.37 -2.03
CA LEU A 68 -3.97 -7.87 -1.74
C LEU A 68 -5.01 -8.63 -2.55
N MET A 69 -4.75 -8.88 -3.83
CA MET A 69 -5.64 -9.63 -4.71
C MET A 69 -5.74 -11.12 -4.31
N ALA A 70 -4.63 -11.75 -3.92
CA ALA A 70 -4.59 -13.15 -3.54
C ALA A 70 -5.19 -13.45 -2.15
N HIS A 71 -5.19 -12.47 -1.24
CA HIS A 71 -5.61 -12.64 0.15
C HIS A 71 -6.85 -11.80 0.48
N GLU A 72 -8.02 -12.43 0.48
CA GLU A 72 -9.29 -11.82 0.90
C GLU A 72 -9.28 -11.43 2.38
N ASP A 73 -8.55 -12.18 3.19
CA ASP A 73 -8.34 -11.90 4.59
C ASP A 73 -7.35 -10.74 4.84
N GLY A 74 -6.74 -10.19 3.79
CA GLY A 74 -5.91 -9.00 3.84
C GLY A 74 -4.41 -9.26 4.05
N VAL A 75 -3.62 -8.24 3.78
CA VAL A 75 -2.16 -8.26 3.91
C VAL A 75 -1.76 -7.64 5.24
N ARG A 76 -1.00 -8.41 6.03
CA ARG A 76 -0.48 -7.97 7.33
C ARG A 76 0.99 -7.60 7.31
N GLN A 77 1.37 -6.85 8.33
CA GLN A 77 2.74 -6.40 8.60
C GLN A 77 3.74 -7.50 9.01
N LYS A 78 3.38 -8.79 8.99
CA LYS A 78 4.36 -9.90 9.13
C LYS A 78 5.27 -10.03 7.90
N MET A 79 5.09 -9.21 6.85
CA MET A 79 6.17 -8.88 5.92
C MET A 79 7.27 -8.14 6.68
N VAL A 80 8.33 -8.87 7.06
CA VAL A 80 9.31 -8.51 8.12
C VAL A 80 10.15 -7.26 7.81
N ALA A 81 10.14 -6.77 6.58
CA ALA A 81 11.00 -5.67 6.19
C ALA A 81 10.38 -4.28 6.52
N PRO A 82 11.17 -3.34 7.10
CA PRO A 82 10.72 -1.99 7.43
C PRO A 82 10.07 -1.22 6.27
N ASP A 83 10.48 -1.51 5.04
CA ASP A 83 9.92 -1.00 3.78
C ASP A 83 8.42 -1.34 3.61
N SER A 84 7.96 -2.46 4.16
CA SER A 84 6.59 -2.95 4.05
C SER A 84 5.62 -2.03 4.79
N ARG A 85 6.09 -1.33 5.83
CA ARG A 85 5.28 -0.34 6.56
C ARG A 85 5.03 0.92 5.75
N LEU A 86 5.98 1.30 4.89
CA LEU A 86 5.90 2.45 4.01
C LEU A 86 4.98 2.14 2.84
N LYS A 87 5.17 0.98 2.20
CA LYS A 87 4.33 0.49 1.09
C LYS A 87 2.86 0.38 1.51
N LEU A 88 2.57 -0.30 2.62
CA LEU A 88 1.19 -0.41 3.13
C LEU A 88 0.62 0.95 3.57
N GLY A 89 1.46 1.87 4.07
CA GLY A 89 1.05 3.22 4.40
C GLY A 89 0.67 4.04 3.17
N LEU A 90 1.40 3.89 2.05
CA LEU A 90 1.05 4.50 0.77
C LEU A 90 -0.28 3.94 0.24
N PHE A 91 -0.47 2.62 0.30
CA PHE A 91 -1.72 2.04 -0.17
C PHE A 91 -2.94 2.48 0.62
N LEU A 92 -2.82 2.82 1.92
CA LEU A 92 -3.93 3.42 2.68
C LEU A 92 -4.49 4.73 2.09
N LEU A 93 -3.75 5.40 1.21
CA LEU A 93 -4.24 6.57 0.49
C LEU A 93 -5.19 6.19 -0.66
N HIS A 94 -5.11 4.95 -1.14
CA HIS A 94 -5.83 4.49 -2.31
C HIS A 94 -7.28 4.11 -1.95
N PRO A 95 -8.29 4.60 -2.69
CA PRO A 95 -9.71 4.40 -2.37
C PRO A 95 -10.14 2.93 -2.39
N TRP A 96 -9.45 2.09 -3.16
CA TRP A 96 -9.68 0.64 -3.21
C TRP A 96 -9.08 -0.15 -2.06
N THR A 97 -8.51 0.50 -1.06
CA THR A 97 -8.00 -0.20 0.10
C THR A 97 -8.54 0.36 1.40
N GLU A 98 -8.61 -0.52 2.39
CA GLU A 98 -9.03 -0.15 3.72
C GLU A 98 -8.20 -0.85 4.79
N LYS A 99 -8.21 -0.26 5.98
CA LYS A 99 -7.54 -0.80 7.16
C LYS A 99 -8.54 -1.48 8.07
N MET A 100 -8.36 -2.78 8.30
CA MET A 100 -9.13 -3.54 9.27
C MET A 100 -8.27 -3.92 10.47
N GLU A 101 -8.76 -3.73 11.68
CA GLU A 101 -8.12 -4.19 12.91
C GLU A 101 -8.74 -5.53 13.34
N ARG A 102 -7.92 -6.56 13.53
CA ARG A 102 -8.35 -7.88 14.01
C ARG A 102 -7.72 -8.20 15.36
N HIS A 103 -8.46 -8.91 16.21
CA HIS A 103 -7.94 -9.45 17.46
C HIS A 103 -7.35 -10.84 17.22
N GLU A 104 -6.04 -10.98 17.39
CA GLU A 104 -5.30 -12.24 17.27
C GLU A 104 -4.31 -12.37 18.42
N ASP A 105 -4.29 -13.51 19.10
CA ASP A 105 -3.38 -13.78 20.23
C ASP A 105 -3.44 -12.70 21.33
N GLY A 106 -4.64 -12.15 21.59
CA GLY A 106 -4.84 -11.05 22.55
C GLY A 106 -4.28 -9.70 22.10
N LYS A 107 -3.90 -9.53 20.83
CA LYS A 107 -3.36 -8.29 20.27
C LYS A 107 -4.21 -7.78 19.11
N ARG A 108 -4.35 -6.47 19.01
CA ARG A 108 -4.90 -5.80 17.82
C ARG A 108 -3.86 -5.79 16.71
N ARG A 109 -4.24 -6.33 15.55
CA ARG A 109 -3.38 -6.44 14.37
C ARG A 109 -4.06 -5.76 13.18
N PRO A 110 -3.40 -4.79 12.55
CA PRO A 110 -3.92 -4.17 11.34
C PRO A 110 -3.65 -5.04 10.10
N TYR A 111 -4.67 -5.12 9.24
CA TYR A 111 -4.67 -5.74 7.92
C TYR A 111 -5.05 -4.68 6.89
N LEU A 112 -4.38 -4.70 5.74
CA LEU A 112 -4.76 -3.92 4.58
C LEU A 112 -5.55 -4.83 3.65
N LEU A 113 -6.73 -4.40 3.22
CA LEU A 113 -7.61 -5.18 2.35
C LEU A 113 -7.93 -4.37 1.10
N LEU A 114 -8.36 -5.06 0.05
CA LEU A 114 -9.14 -4.42 -1.01
C LEU A 114 -10.57 -4.22 -0.49
N THR A 115 -11.17 -3.08 -0.81
CA THR A 115 -12.60 -2.85 -0.54
C THR A 115 -13.47 -3.81 -1.36
N ASP A 116 -14.73 -3.98 -0.96
CA ASP A 116 -15.68 -4.82 -1.69
C ASP A 116 -15.87 -4.36 -3.14
N GLU A 117 -15.90 -3.04 -3.39
CA GLU A 117 -15.99 -2.51 -4.76
C GLU A 117 -14.77 -2.88 -5.59
N ALA A 118 -13.58 -2.83 -5.01
CA ALA A 118 -12.34 -3.20 -5.68
C ALA A 118 -12.28 -4.72 -5.96
N ARG A 119 -12.82 -5.53 -5.05
CA ARG A 119 -12.99 -6.98 -5.25
C ARG A 119 -13.96 -7.29 -6.38
N GLN A 120 -15.08 -6.57 -6.44
CA GLN A 120 -16.05 -6.69 -7.53
C GLN A 120 -15.43 -6.32 -8.87
N GLN A 121 -14.71 -5.20 -8.97
CA GLN A 121 -14.00 -4.81 -10.18
C GLN A 121 -12.97 -5.87 -10.62
N LEU A 122 -12.22 -6.42 -9.66
CA LEU A 122 -11.26 -7.49 -9.96
C LEU A 122 -11.97 -8.72 -10.55
N ALA A 123 -13.11 -9.11 -9.99
CA ALA A 123 -13.89 -10.27 -10.41
C ALA A 123 -14.67 -10.05 -11.72
N SER A 124 -15.18 -8.84 -11.98
CA SER A 124 -16.22 -8.58 -12.99
C SER A 124 -15.73 -8.61 -14.44
N GLY A 125 -14.44 -8.53 -14.72
CA GLY A 125 -13.99 -8.45 -16.12
C GLY A 125 -13.67 -7.04 -16.59
N GLU A 126 -14.41 -6.06 -16.06
CA GLU A 126 -14.57 -4.70 -16.58
C GLU A 126 -13.50 -3.69 -16.14
#